data_AF-A0A7V3MK24-F1
#
_entry.id   AF-A0A7V3MK24-F1
#
_cell.length_a   1.000
_cell.length_b   1.000
_cell.length_c   1.000
_cell.angle_alpha   90.00
_cell.angle_beta   90.00
_cell.angle_gamma   90.00
#
_symmetry.space_group_name_H-M   'P 1'
#
loop_
_entity.id
_entity.type
_entity.pdbx_description
1 polymer ?
#
loop_
_entity_poly.entity_id
_entity_poly.type
_entity_poly.pdbx_seq_one_letter_code
_entity_poly.pdbx_strand_id
1 'polypeptide(L)'
;MCTKLSAAVLTIAAMLALSSIVGAAPSLDVRKPPVLPPVSFTGPVFDPNAEQGQWFRNKMTGLEEPRTHEFYDNAVGYGGGRSGSVAITGIITNIVYSPINSYIVGFTVMAAIRNDTAASTPWNGGQNSHGETLNTNLQYEGVLKDVKLVCSFAGDPQLLPPSPWIPPYMKQDPQIYSTDHEQLAWYCWTPNNPINKTPYGGYYVPTYDFGSIAPGQVVSRYMNFTVSGAGLPPSDQRYGVIQNSQLNNADIFMNRTTSLKVSDWMDSLYTDTGFPYFDLGKGSDVSVFHNMSEQPVQQDWGDAPDPTYPTLAASGGAFHNIVAGLCLGTIEDAEPDGQPDPNALGDDNNPPTGPDDEDGIIWNSPLIPGGSAQITVNCTVPVGASAYLNAWIDYGIDGSWAQTGDQILTDAVVSNGANAFTFIVPASANSGTTFARFRLSTQPGLGYGGGAQDGEVEDEQVIIEAARDFGDARDGVAAPGYPTLLVNNGAWHKILPGF
;
A
#
# COMPACT_ATOMS: atom_id res chain seq x y z
N MET A 1 65.39 -15.81 -21.55
CA MET A 1 64.80 -16.97 -20.86
C MET A 1 64.07 -16.48 -19.61
N CYS A 2 62.78 -16.86 -19.49
CA CYS A 2 61.88 -16.80 -18.33
C CYS A 2 61.59 -15.43 -17.66
N THR A 3 60.51 -14.74 -18.05
CA THR A 3 59.09 -14.84 -17.58
C THR A 3 58.82 -14.08 -16.28
N LYS A 4 58.07 -12.97 -16.37
CA LYS A 4 57.02 -12.61 -15.39
C LYS A 4 55.88 -11.88 -16.12
N LEU A 5 54.67 -12.35 -15.84
CA LEU A 5 53.40 -12.04 -16.47
C LEU A 5 52.85 -10.64 -16.12
N SER A 6 52.17 -10.05 -17.12
CA SER A 6 50.89 -9.32 -17.08
C SER A 6 50.53 -8.44 -15.87
N ALA A 7 50.43 -7.13 -16.12
CA ALA A 7 49.51 -6.24 -15.42
C ALA A 7 48.86 -5.29 -16.43
N ALA A 8 47.79 -5.75 -17.08
CA ALA A 8 46.81 -4.91 -17.74
C ALA A 8 45.51 -5.00 -16.92
N VAL A 9 45.20 -3.96 -16.16
CA VAL A 9 43.92 -3.75 -15.47
C VAL A 9 43.55 -2.30 -15.77
N LEU A 10 42.80 -2.08 -16.85
CA LEU A 10 41.34 -1.98 -16.88
C LEU A 10 40.84 -0.76 -16.09
N THR A 11 41.01 0.42 -16.68
CA THR A 11 40.24 1.62 -16.35
C THR A 11 38.79 1.40 -16.81
N ILE A 12 37.97 0.79 -15.96
CA ILE A 12 36.52 0.85 -16.10
C ILE A 12 36.12 2.28 -15.73
N ALA A 13 35.73 3.06 -16.73
CA ALA A 13 34.95 4.26 -16.51
C ALA A 13 33.64 3.85 -15.83
N ALA A 14 33.50 4.15 -14.54
CA ALA A 14 32.23 4.16 -13.87
C ALA A 14 31.39 5.29 -14.48
N MET A 15 30.67 4.98 -15.57
CA MET A 15 29.45 5.70 -15.87
C MET A 15 28.51 5.41 -14.70
N LEU A 16 28.44 6.33 -13.74
CA LEU A 16 27.23 6.48 -12.94
C LEU A 16 26.11 6.70 -13.95
N ALA A 17 25.37 5.63 -14.23
CA ALA A 17 24.01 5.80 -14.72
C ALA A 17 23.28 6.50 -13.57
N LEU A 18 23.13 7.83 -13.69
CA LEU A 18 22.00 8.50 -13.09
C LEU A 18 20.78 7.76 -13.62
N SER A 19 20.30 6.77 -12.86
CA SER A 19 18.95 6.28 -13.02
C SER A 19 18.08 7.50 -12.76
N SER A 20 17.69 8.20 -13.82
CA SER A 20 16.48 9.00 -13.77
C SER A 20 15.44 8.09 -13.16
N ILE A 21 14.91 8.45 -11.99
CA ILE A 21 13.79 7.73 -11.38
C ILE A 21 12.69 7.80 -12.44
N VAL A 22 12.51 6.70 -13.15
CA VAL A 22 11.52 6.62 -14.21
C VAL A 22 10.20 6.35 -13.50
N GLY A 23 9.49 7.42 -13.11
CA GLY A 23 8.13 7.33 -12.58
C GLY A 23 7.24 6.61 -13.59
N ALA A 24 6.24 5.85 -13.15
CA ALA A 24 5.36 5.07 -14.03
C ALA A 24 4.30 5.94 -14.72
N ALA A 25 3.56 5.37 -15.67
CA ALA A 25 2.34 5.99 -16.18
C ALA A 25 1.24 5.84 -15.10
N PRO A 26 0.43 6.87 -14.86
CA PRO A 26 -0.36 6.91 -13.66
C PRO A 26 -1.60 6.03 -13.75
N SER A 27 -1.99 5.59 -12.58
CA SER A 27 -3.17 4.77 -12.39
C SER A 27 -4.12 5.42 -11.41
N LEU A 28 -5.40 5.20 -11.62
CA LEU A 28 -6.47 5.76 -10.79
C LEU A 28 -6.95 4.70 -9.80
N ASP A 29 -7.11 5.09 -8.55
CA ASP A 29 -7.75 4.25 -7.54
C ASP A 29 -9.23 4.04 -7.89
N VAL A 30 -9.64 2.78 -8.01
CA VAL A 30 -11.02 2.39 -8.35
C VAL A 30 -11.81 1.94 -7.11
N ARG A 31 -11.24 2.11 -5.92
CA ARG A 31 -11.92 1.92 -4.63
C ARG A 31 -12.83 3.11 -4.37
N LYS A 32 -14.14 2.92 -4.45
CA LYS A 32 -15.13 4.01 -4.37
C LYS A 32 -15.17 4.67 -2.98
N PRO A 33 -15.28 6.01 -2.86
CA PRO A 33 -15.99 6.65 -1.76
C PRO A 33 -17.51 6.79 -2.08
N PRO A 34 -18.41 6.97 -1.07
CA PRO A 34 -19.85 7.00 -1.28
C PRO A 34 -20.28 8.16 -2.19
N VAL A 35 -20.89 7.83 -3.34
CA VAL A 35 -21.34 8.78 -4.36
C VAL A 35 -22.54 9.59 -3.86
N LEU A 36 -22.45 10.92 -3.92
CA LEU A 36 -23.59 11.85 -3.93
C LEU A 36 -23.55 12.63 -5.27
N PRO A 37 -24.67 12.85 -6.00
CA PRO A 37 -26.07 12.57 -5.65
C PRO A 37 -26.83 11.72 -6.74
N PRO A 38 -28.16 11.58 -6.72
CA PRO A 38 -28.93 10.32 -6.62
C PRO A 38 -29.34 9.70 -7.97
N VAL A 39 -28.82 10.20 -9.10
CA VAL A 39 -29.06 9.62 -10.42
C VAL A 39 -27.77 9.00 -10.92
N SER A 40 -27.25 8.05 -10.15
CA SER A 40 -26.18 7.21 -10.66
C SER A 40 -26.80 6.07 -11.46
N PHE A 41 -26.34 5.89 -12.70
CA PHE A 41 -26.57 4.67 -13.46
C PHE A 41 -25.64 3.53 -12.98
N THR A 42 -25.02 3.67 -11.79
CA THR A 42 -23.78 2.98 -11.37
C THR A 42 -24.02 1.79 -10.42
N GLY A 43 -25.19 1.14 -10.51
CA GLY A 43 -25.55 0.07 -9.59
C GLY A 43 -26.08 0.59 -8.24
N PRO A 44 -26.09 -0.25 -7.18
CA PRO A 44 -26.72 0.09 -5.92
C PRO A 44 -26.00 1.27 -5.24
N VAL A 45 -26.74 2.05 -4.45
CA VAL A 45 -26.22 3.13 -3.58
C VAL A 45 -25.13 2.62 -2.61
N PHE A 46 -25.09 1.30 -2.39
CA PHE A 46 -24.13 0.61 -1.54
C PHE A 46 -23.54 -0.61 -2.27
N ASP A 47 -22.24 -0.56 -2.57
CA ASP A 47 -21.44 -1.68 -3.07
C ASP A 47 -20.22 -1.88 -2.15
N PRO A 48 -20.32 -2.73 -1.11
CA PRO A 48 -19.24 -2.90 -0.13
C PRO A 48 -17.98 -3.52 -0.75
N ASN A 49 -18.11 -4.19 -1.91
CA ASN A 49 -16.97 -4.79 -2.60
C ASN A 49 -16.21 -3.76 -3.44
N ALA A 50 -16.84 -2.63 -3.76
CA ALA A 50 -16.16 -1.52 -4.41
C ALA A 50 -15.10 -0.88 -3.52
N GLU A 51 -15.13 -1.07 -2.19
CA GLU A 51 -14.06 -0.63 -1.28
C GLU A 51 -12.75 -1.39 -1.51
N GLN A 52 -12.82 -2.59 -2.11
CA GLN A 52 -11.65 -3.43 -2.40
C GLN A 52 -11.13 -3.26 -3.83
N GLY A 53 -11.97 -2.75 -4.75
CA GLY A 53 -11.60 -2.42 -6.13
C GLY A 53 -12.45 -3.16 -7.20
N GLN A 54 -11.83 -3.48 -8.34
CA GLN A 54 -12.40 -4.26 -9.44
C GLN A 54 -12.11 -5.75 -9.25
N TRP A 55 -13.12 -6.61 -9.33
CA TRP A 55 -12.96 -8.04 -9.04
C TRP A 55 -12.69 -8.89 -10.28
N PHE A 56 -11.86 -9.91 -10.09
CA PHE A 56 -11.48 -10.91 -11.08
C PHE A 56 -11.63 -12.30 -10.49
N ARG A 57 -11.96 -13.26 -11.35
CA ARG A 57 -12.06 -14.68 -11.02
C ARG A 57 -11.14 -15.49 -11.91
N ASN A 58 -10.30 -16.32 -11.32
CA ASN A 58 -9.51 -17.31 -12.05
C ASN A 58 -10.41 -18.47 -12.51
N LYS A 59 -10.38 -18.81 -13.81
CA LYS A 59 -11.24 -19.86 -14.38
C LYS A 59 -10.90 -21.27 -13.90
N MET A 60 -9.62 -21.52 -13.61
CA MET A 60 -9.14 -22.84 -13.20
C MET A 60 -9.37 -23.09 -11.73
N THR A 61 -9.04 -22.12 -10.87
CA THR A 61 -9.11 -22.28 -9.42
C THR A 61 -10.43 -21.79 -8.83
N GLY A 62 -11.14 -20.92 -9.54
CA GLY A 62 -12.30 -20.21 -9.01
C GLY A 62 -11.96 -19.14 -7.97
N LEU A 63 -10.67 -18.90 -7.68
CA LEU A 63 -10.23 -17.88 -6.74
C LEU A 63 -10.61 -16.50 -7.26
N GLU A 64 -11.11 -15.66 -6.35
CA GLU A 64 -11.50 -14.30 -6.65
C GLU A 64 -10.63 -13.30 -5.91
N GLU A 65 -10.23 -12.25 -6.61
CA GLU A 65 -9.31 -11.25 -6.11
C GLU A 65 -9.61 -9.88 -6.71
N PRO A 66 -9.43 -8.80 -5.95
CA PRO A 66 -9.63 -7.46 -6.46
C PRO A 66 -8.32 -6.85 -7.01
N ARG A 67 -8.47 -5.85 -7.88
CA ARG A 67 -7.45 -4.88 -8.24
C ARG A 67 -7.89 -3.49 -7.85
N THR A 68 -7.01 -2.81 -7.17
CA THR A 68 -7.28 -1.51 -6.54
C THR A 68 -7.18 -0.35 -7.52
N HIS A 69 -6.46 -0.52 -8.65
CA HIS A 69 -6.18 0.56 -9.59
C HIS A 69 -6.48 0.17 -11.03
N GLU A 70 -6.88 1.14 -11.82
CA GLU A 70 -6.91 1.07 -13.28
C GLU A 70 -5.79 1.91 -13.87
N PHE A 71 -5.02 1.31 -14.77
CA PHE A 71 -3.98 1.94 -15.55
C PHE A 71 -4.60 2.81 -16.65
N TYR A 72 -4.26 4.09 -16.65
CA TYR A 72 -4.93 5.07 -17.50
C TYR A 72 -4.06 5.52 -18.68
N ASP A 73 -4.60 5.41 -19.90
CA ASP A 73 -3.92 5.87 -21.12
C ASP A 73 -4.88 6.45 -22.18
N ASN A 74 -5.38 7.66 -21.93
CA ASN A 74 -6.37 8.28 -22.80
C ASN A 74 -5.77 8.85 -24.11
N ALA A 75 -6.44 8.59 -25.24
CA ALA A 75 -6.13 9.15 -26.56
C ALA A 75 -6.47 10.64 -26.72
N VAL A 76 -7.35 11.18 -25.87
CA VAL A 76 -7.93 12.53 -26.01
C VAL A 76 -7.63 13.45 -24.82
N GLY A 77 -6.79 13.03 -23.88
CA GLY A 77 -6.48 13.78 -22.66
C GLY A 77 -4.98 14.05 -22.48
N TYR A 78 -4.64 15.23 -21.95
CA TYR A 78 -3.36 15.44 -21.29
C TYR A 78 -3.38 14.58 -20.03
N GLY A 79 -2.81 13.39 -20.17
CA GLY A 79 -3.00 12.35 -19.20
C GLY A 79 -2.79 10.96 -19.76
N GLY A 80 -1.71 10.74 -20.50
CA GLY A 80 -1.06 9.44 -20.53
C GLY A 80 0.34 9.60 -19.96
N GLY A 81 1.05 8.52 -19.69
CA GLY A 81 2.51 8.60 -19.63
C GLY A 81 3.10 9.17 -20.93
N ARG A 82 4.43 9.21 -21.10
CA ARG A 82 5.05 9.71 -22.35
C ARG A 82 4.54 9.03 -23.63
N SER A 83 4.08 7.79 -23.52
CA SER A 83 3.52 6.97 -24.59
C SER A 83 2.08 7.32 -24.93
N GLY A 84 1.40 8.15 -24.13
CA GLY A 84 0.00 8.49 -24.36
C GLY A 84 -0.85 7.23 -24.55
N SER A 85 -1.70 7.23 -25.57
CA SER A 85 -2.58 6.12 -25.90
C SER A 85 -1.92 4.89 -26.51
N VAL A 86 -0.60 4.91 -26.81
CA VAL A 86 0.13 3.72 -27.24
C VAL A 86 0.72 2.92 -26.08
N ALA A 87 0.37 3.26 -24.83
CA ALA A 87 0.79 2.49 -23.66
C ALA A 87 0.13 1.10 -23.63
N ILE A 88 -1.16 1.01 -23.94
CA ILE A 88 -1.84 -0.25 -24.29
C ILE A 88 -2.02 -0.26 -25.80
N THR A 89 -1.78 -1.40 -26.45
CA THR A 89 -2.02 -1.58 -27.90
C THR A 89 -2.47 -2.99 -28.20
N GLY A 90 -3.26 -3.15 -29.26
CA GLY A 90 -3.71 -4.43 -29.80
C GLY A 90 -3.61 -4.42 -31.32
N ILE A 91 -2.71 -5.24 -31.86
CA ILE A 91 -2.50 -5.36 -33.31
C ILE A 91 -2.95 -6.74 -33.78
N ILE A 92 -3.80 -6.79 -34.80
CA ILE A 92 -4.20 -8.04 -35.43
C ILE A 92 -3.00 -8.61 -36.18
N THR A 93 -2.58 -9.82 -35.78
CA THR A 93 -1.45 -10.53 -36.41
C THR A 93 -1.92 -11.63 -37.36
N ASN A 94 -3.14 -12.14 -37.15
CA ASN A 94 -3.73 -13.18 -37.97
C ASN A 94 -5.25 -13.02 -38.07
N ILE A 95 -5.81 -13.33 -39.23
CA ILE A 95 -7.25 -13.40 -39.48
C ILE A 95 -7.58 -14.76 -40.09
N VAL A 96 -8.60 -15.43 -39.56
CA VAL A 96 -9.13 -16.68 -40.09
C VAL A 96 -10.42 -16.40 -40.84
N TYR A 97 -10.43 -16.75 -42.12
CA TYR A 97 -11.60 -16.61 -42.99
C TYR A 97 -12.31 -17.95 -43.19
N SER A 98 -13.63 -17.90 -43.24
CA SER A 98 -14.44 -19.05 -43.67
C SER A 98 -14.16 -19.36 -45.14
N PRO A 99 -13.90 -20.64 -45.50
CA PRO A 99 -13.62 -21.02 -46.88
C PRO A 99 -14.85 -20.96 -47.79
N ILE A 100 -16.06 -20.78 -47.22
CA ILE A 100 -17.33 -20.80 -47.95
C ILE A 100 -17.73 -19.39 -48.39
N ASN A 101 -17.64 -18.41 -47.49
CA ASN A 101 -18.19 -17.07 -47.68
C ASN A 101 -17.16 -15.94 -47.44
N SER A 102 -15.92 -16.28 -47.10
CA SER A 102 -14.84 -15.31 -46.78
C SER A 102 -15.17 -14.37 -45.61
N TYR A 103 -16.08 -14.79 -44.72
CA TYR A 103 -16.38 -14.06 -43.49
C TYR A 103 -15.27 -14.29 -42.47
N ILE A 104 -15.01 -13.32 -41.60
CA ILE A 104 -14.04 -13.48 -40.50
C ILE A 104 -14.67 -14.40 -39.46
N VAL A 105 -14.05 -15.55 -39.22
CA VAL A 105 -14.49 -16.54 -38.22
C VAL A 105 -13.58 -16.58 -36.99
N GLY A 106 -12.43 -15.91 -37.05
CA GLY A 106 -11.55 -15.73 -35.92
C GLY A 106 -10.38 -14.81 -36.25
N PHE A 107 -9.67 -14.37 -35.22
CA PHE A 107 -8.51 -13.50 -35.35
C PHE A 107 -7.62 -13.60 -34.11
N THR A 108 -6.35 -13.23 -34.26
CA THR A 108 -5.36 -13.19 -33.18
C THR A 108 -4.86 -11.76 -33.00
N VAL A 109 -4.94 -11.26 -31.78
CA VAL A 109 -4.44 -9.95 -31.38
C VAL A 109 -3.11 -10.13 -30.64
N MET A 110 -2.07 -9.40 -31.04
CA MET A 110 -0.91 -9.17 -30.19
C MET A 110 -1.18 -7.93 -29.34
N ALA A 111 -1.53 -8.15 -28.08
CA ALA A 111 -1.70 -7.09 -27.11
C ALA A 111 -0.36 -6.74 -26.47
N ALA A 112 -0.14 -5.47 -26.18
CA ALA A 112 1.01 -5.00 -25.42
C ALA A 112 0.59 -3.96 -24.39
N ILE A 113 1.14 -4.06 -23.19
CA ILE A 113 1.00 -3.07 -22.11
C ILE A 113 2.39 -2.58 -21.76
N ARG A 114 2.59 -1.27 -21.87
CA ARG A 114 3.80 -0.55 -21.50
C ARG A 114 3.52 0.21 -20.21
N ASN A 115 4.21 -0.15 -19.14
CA ASN A 115 4.29 0.70 -17.96
C ASN A 115 5.28 1.83 -18.28
N ASP A 116 4.82 2.89 -18.93
CA ASP A 116 5.70 3.97 -19.42
C ASP A 116 6.02 5.00 -18.33
N THR A 117 6.60 6.15 -18.70
CA THR A 117 6.98 7.18 -17.74
C THR A 117 5.90 8.24 -17.51
N ALA A 118 5.84 8.84 -16.33
CA ALA A 118 4.99 10.00 -16.07
C ALA A 118 5.21 11.11 -17.13
N ALA A 119 4.11 11.72 -17.61
CA ALA A 119 4.17 12.85 -18.53
C ALA A 119 4.51 14.15 -17.79
N SER A 120 5.08 15.13 -18.50
CA SER A 120 5.46 16.43 -17.94
C SER A 120 4.30 17.45 -17.88
N THR A 121 3.09 17.07 -18.26
CA THR A 121 1.92 17.96 -18.33
C THR A 121 0.93 17.65 -17.21
N PRO A 122 0.27 18.67 -16.62
CA PRO A 122 -0.79 18.46 -15.63
C PRO A 122 -1.93 17.59 -16.19
N TRP A 123 -2.47 16.74 -15.33
CA TRP A 123 -3.51 15.77 -15.66
C TRP A 123 -4.91 16.37 -15.52
N ASN A 124 -5.82 16.01 -16.43
CA ASN A 124 -7.26 16.25 -16.27
C ASN A 124 -7.93 15.00 -15.68
N GLY A 125 -8.82 15.18 -14.72
CA GLY A 125 -9.58 14.07 -14.11
C GLY A 125 -10.40 13.28 -15.14
N GLY A 126 -10.69 12.02 -14.79
CA GLY A 126 -11.51 11.13 -15.61
C GLY A 126 -12.97 11.14 -15.16
N GLN A 127 -13.88 11.03 -16.13
CA GLN A 127 -15.27 10.65 -15.89
C GLN A 127 -15.51 9.31 -16.55
N ASN A 128 -16.07 8.32 -15.84
CA ASN A 128 -16.55 7.13 -16.54
C ASN A 128 -17.87 7.39 -17.25
N SER A 129 -18.22 6.51 -18.19
CA SER A 129 -19.53 6.47 -18.88
C SER A 129 -20.72 6.31 -17.93
N HIS A 130 -20.46 6.16 -16.63
CA HIS A 130 -21.45 6.04 -15.57
C HIS A 130 -21.58 7.31 -14.71
N GLY A 131 -20.86 8.40 -15.03
CA GLY A 131 -20.96 9.70 -14.36
C GLY A 131 -20.13 9.86 -13.09
N GLU A 132 -19.25 8.90 -12.78
CA GLU A 132 -18.32 8.97 -11.65
C GLU A 132 -17.10 9.81 -12.05
N THR A 133 -16.73 10.80 -11.24
CA THR A 133 -15.59 11.69 -11.49
C THR A 133 -14.53 11.49 -10.41
N LEU A 134 -13.29 11.18 -10.80
CA LEU A 134 -12.14 11.13 -9.88
C LEU A 134 -11.29 12.40 -10.02
N ASN A 135 -10.94 13.00 -8.88
CA ASN A 135 -10.05 14.16 -8.81
C ASN A 135 -8.58 13.75 -8.89
N THR A 136 -7.75 14.64 -9.43
CA THR A 136 -6.37 14.46 -9.88
C THR A 136 -5.31 14.12 -8.83
N ASN A 137 -5.67 13.93 -7.55
CA ASN A 137 -4.70 13.87 -6.44
C ASN A 137 -4.34 12.44 -5.98
N LEU A 138 -4.93 11.39 -6.54
CA LEU A 138 -4.78 9.99 -6.07
C LEU A 138 -4.10 9.08 -7.09
N GLN A 139 -3.10 9.59 -7.82
CA GLN A 139 -2.42 8.82 -8.86
C GLN A 139 -1.31 7.95 -8.30
N TYR A 140 -1.26 6.68 -8.73
CA TYR A 140 -0.14 5.80 -8.43
C TYR A 140 0.92 5.84 -9.52
N GLU A 141 2.18 5.99 -9.12
CA GLU A 141 3.34 5.77 -9.98
C GLU A 141 4.22 4.64 -9.41
N GLY A 142 4.33 3.52 -10.12
CA GLY A 142 5.27 2.45 -9.76
C GLY A 142 5.09 1.17 -10.58
N VAL A 143 5.49 0.03 -10.02
CA VAL A 143 5.30 -1.26 -10.67
C VAL A 143 3.80 -1.56 -10.76
N LEU A 144 3.30 -1.82 -11.97
CA LEU A 144 1.94 -2.35 -12.14
C LEU A 144 1.98 -3.82 -11.69
N LYS A 145 1.52 -4.14 -10.48
CA LYS A 145 1.54 -5.51 -9.97
C LYS A 145 0.33 -6.27 -10.48
N ASP A 146 0.61 -7.48 -10.96
CA ASP A 146 -0.42 -8.48 -11.23
C ASP A 146 -1.53 -7.97 -12.18
N VAL A 147 -1.06 -7.44 -13.31
CA VAL A 147 -1.82 -6.72 -14.32
C VAL A 147 -2.85 -7.61 -15.02
N LYS A 148 -4.05 -7.04 -15.22
CA LYS A 148 -5.21 -7.67 -15.84
C LYS A 148 -5.70 -6.83 -17.00
N LEU A 149 -5.73 -7.38 -18.20
CA LEU A 149 -6.34 -6.74 -19.38
C LEU A 149 -7.71 -7.35 -19.65
N VAL A 150 -8.74 -6.52 -19.58
CA VAL A 150 -10.14 -6.88 -19.78
C VAL A 150 -10.56 -6.55 -21.21
N CYS A 151 -11.25 -7.46 -21.89
CA CYS A 151 -11.73 -7.26 -23.26
C CYS A 151 -13.26 -7.18 -23.31
N SER A 152 -13.84 -6.00 -23.12
CA SER A 152 -15.30 -5.78 -23.07
C SER A 152 -16.03 -6.04 -24.40
N PHE A 153 -15.28 -6.05 -25.51
CA PHE A 153 -15.83 -6.37 -26.84
C PHE A 153 -16.05 -7.87 -27.10
N ALA A 154 -15.60 -8.74 -26.19
CA ALA A 154 -15.64 -10.19 -26.35
C ALA A 154 -16.40 -10.87 -25.21
N GLY A 155 -17.02 -12.01 -25.51
CA GLY A 155 -17.69 -12.86 -24.51
C GLY A 155 -16.87 -14.10 -24.14
N ASP A 156 -17.20 -14.73 -23.00
CA ASP A 156 -16.85 -16.12 -22.74
C ASP A 156 -17.96 -17.02 -23.35
N PRO A 157 -17.63 -17.98 -24.23
CA PRO A 157 -18.60 -18.82 -24.91
C PRO A 157 -19.47 -19.70 -23.99
N GLN A 158 -19.07 -19.91 -22.74
CA GLN A 158 -19.78 -20.71 -21.74
C GLN A 158 -20.63 -19.85 -20.78
N LEU A 159 -20.39 -18.54 -20.72
CA LEU A 159 -20.93 -17.66 -19.67
C LEU A 159 -21.70 -16.44 -20.20
N LEU A 160 -21.91 -16.34 -21.51
CA LEU A 160 -22.77 -15.27 -22.04
C LEU A 160 -24.24 -15.45 -21.62
N PRO A 161 -24.98 -14.35 -21.37
CA PRO A 161 -26.36 -14.42 -20.95
C PRO A 161 -27.28 -15.18 -21.92
N PRO A 162 -28.29 -15.87 -21.38
CA PRO A 162 -29.28 -16.60 -22.19
C PRO A 162 -30.29 -15.70 -22.91
N SER A 163 -30.33 -14.37 -22.71
CA SER A 163 -31.36 -13.49 -23.29
C SER A 163 -30.81 -12.19 -23.89
N PRO A 164 -31.17 -11.84 -25.16
CA PRO A 164 -30.80 -10.58 -25.81
C PRO A 164 -31.61 -9.35 -25.33
N TRP A 165 -32.50 -9.51 -24.34
CA TRP A 165 -33.48 -8.49 -23.93
C TRP A 165 -33.47 -8.19 -22.43
N ILE A 166 -32.40 -8.52 -21.71
CA ILE A 166 -32.22 -8.06 -20.32
C ILE A 166 -31.22 -6.91 -20.36
N PRO A 167 -31.68 -5.64 -20.40
CA PRO A 167 -30.81 -4.51 -20.11
C PRO A 167 -30.02 -4.78 -18.83
N PRO A 168 -28.72 -4.50 -18.81
CA PRO A 168 -27.94 -3.72 -19.78
C PRO A 168 -27.29 -4.53 -20.93
N TYR A 169 -27.53 -5.83 -21.02
CA TYR A 169 -26.86 -6.68 -22.01
C TYR A 169 -27.55 -6.65 -23.39
N MET A 170 -26.96 -5.95 -24.37
CA MET A 170 -27.37 -6.08 -25.78
C MET A 170 -26.43 -7.01 -26.53
N LYS A 171 -26.84 -8.26 -26.71
CA LYS A 171 -26.14 -9.25 -27.54
C LYS A 171 -26.06 -8.74 -28.99
N GLN A 172 -24.85 -8.72 -29.57
CA GLN A 172 -24.63 -8.32 -30.96
C GLN A 172 -24.16 -9.51 -31.77
N ASP A 173 -25.06 -10.12 -32.54
CA ASP A 173 -24.72 -11.20 -33.47
C ASP A 173 -24.21 -10.64 -34.81
N PRO A 174 -23.15 -11.22 -35.41
CA PRO A 174 -22.31 -12.31 -34.89
C PRO A 174 -21.47 -11.86 -33.68
N GLN A 175 -21.34 -12.72 -32.68
CA GLN A 175 -20.66 -12.43 -31.42
C GLN A 175 -19.17 -12.77 -31.51
N ILE A 176 -18.31 -11.94 -30.91
CA ILE A 176 -16.88 -12.25 -30.73
C ILE A 176 -16.71 -12.94 -29.38
N TYR A 177 -15.99 -14.06 -29.37
CA TYR A 177 -15.63 -14.84 -28.18
C TYR A 177 -14.14 -14.91 -28.02
N SER A 178 -13.65 -14.71 -26.79
CA SER A 178 -12.27 -15.09 -26.45
C SER A 178 -12.20 -16.59 -26.20
N THR A 179 -11.11 -17.22 -26.64
CA THR A 179 -10.91 -18.67 -26.49
C THR A 179 -9.79 -19.07 -25.53
N ASP A 180 -8.97 -18.12 -25.08
CA ASP A 180 -7.76 -18.37 -24.29
C ASP A 180 -7.54 -17.42 -23.09
N HIS A 181 -8.57 -16.68 -22.69
CA HIS A 181 -8.56 -15.94 -21.43
C HIS A 181 -8.58 -16.90 -20.23
N GLU A 182 -7.75 -16.63 -19.22
CA GLU A 182 -7.66 -17.42 -17.97
C GLU A 182 -8.47 -16.84 -16.82
N GLN A 183 -8.84 -15.57 -16.93
CA GLN A 183 -9.56 -14.85 -15.89
C GLN A 183 -10.83 -14.21 -16.43
N LEU A 184 -11.69 -13.85 -15.49
CA LEU A 184 -13.01 -13.31 -15.73
C LEU A 184 -13.20 -12.08 -14.85
N ALA A 185 -13.32 -10.91 -15.46
CA ALA A 185 -13.64 -9.69 -14.74
C ALA A 185 -15.14 -9.62 -14.47
N TRP A 186 -15.47 -9.10 -13.31
CA TRP A 186 -16.84 -8.79 -12.93
C TRP A 186 -17.32 -7.51 -13.61
N TYR A 187 -18.57 -7.49 -14.06
CA TYR A 187 -19.21 -6.26 -14.53
C TYR A 187 -19.50 -5.29 -13.36
N CYS A 188 -19.53 -3.98 -13.65
CA CYS A 188 -19.93 -2.90 -12.74
C CYS A 188 -21.28 -3.12 -12.04
N TRP A 189 -22.17 -3.89 -12.68
CA TRP A 189 -23.51 -4.18 -12.17
C TRP A 189 -23.63 -5.64 -11.74
N THR A 190 -23.62 -5.84 -10.42
CA THR A 190 -24.23 -7.01 -9.78
C THR A 190 -25.66 -6.63 -9.39
N PRO A 191 -26.70 -7.07 -10.11
CA PRO A 191 -28.05 -6.96 -9.57
C PRO A 191 -28.11 -7.85 -8.34
N ASN A 192 -28.18 -7.22 -7.17
CA ASN A 192 -28.24 -7.82 -5.85
C ASN A 192 -26.93 -8.51 -5.44
N ASN A 193 -26.23 -7.85 -4.51
CA ASN A 193 -25.31 -8.43 -3.54
C ASN A 193 -25.72 -9.88 -3.18
N PRO A 194 -25.17 -10.88 -3.89
CA PRO A 194 -25.47 -12.26 -3.58
C PRO A 194 -24.58 -12.57 -2.40
N ILE A 195 -25.20 -12.91 -1.27
CA ILE A 195 -24.53 -13.66 -0.21
C ILE A 195 -23.72 -14.75 -0.93
N ASN A 196 -22.38 -14.67 -0.87
CA ASN A 196 -21.39 -15.54 -1.56
C ASN A 196 -20.80 -15.09 -2.91
N LYS A 197 -20.75 -13.80 -3.27
CA LYS A 197 -20.01 -13.33 -4.47
C LYS A 197 -20.35 -14.12 -5.75
N THR A 198 -21.63 -14.30 -6.07
CA THR A 198 -22.04 -14.94 -7.33
C THR A 198 -22.83 -13.96 -8.21
N PRO A 199 -22.25 -13.36 -9.27
CA PRO A 199 -22.98 -12.37 -10.06
C PRO A 199 -24.29 -12.99 -10.57
N TYR A 200 -25.42 -12.34 -10.30
CA TYR A 200 -26.73 -12.83 -10.76
C TYR A 200 -26.66 -12.99 -12.27
N GLY A 201 -26.79 -14.21 -12.80
CA GLY A 201 -26.69 -14.51 -14.23
C GLY A 201 -25.30 -14.91 -14.75
N GLY A 202 -24.25 -14.95 -13.90
CA GLY A 202 -22.92 -15.46 -14.29
C GLY A 202 -22.18 -14.58 -15.30
N TYR A 203 -22.42 -13.27 -15.26
CA TYR A 203 -21.85 -12.32 -16.21
C TYR A 203 -20.39 -12.02 -15.92
N TYR A 204 -19.54 -12.25 -16.90
CA TYR A 204 -18.11 -11.95 -16.81
C TYR A 204 -17.57 -11.44 -18.14
N VAL A 205 -16.46 -10.72 -18.06
CA VAL A 205 -15.69 -10.26 -19.21
C VAL A 205 -14.38 -11.04 -19.32
N PRO A 206 -14.05 -11.60 -20.49
CA PRO A 206 -12.76 -12.23 -20.74
C PRO A 206 -11.59 -11.34 -20.30
N THR A 207 -10.72 -11.90 -19.47
CA THR A 207 -9.57 -11.19 -18.89
C THR A 207 -8.30 -12.00 -19.03
N TYR A 208 -7.24 -11.31 -19.41
CA TYR A 208 -5.92 -11.86 -19.62
C TYR A 208 -4.95 -11.37 -18.56
N ASP A 209 -4.21 -12.30 -17.98
CA ASP A 209 -3.14 -11.99 -17.04
C ASP A 209 -1.87 -11.57 -17.79
N PHE A 210 -1.27 -10.46 -17.36
CA PHE A 210 -0.01 -9.90 -17.87
C PHE A 210 1.10 -9.93 -16.82
N GLY A 211 0.83 -10.44 -15.61
CA GLY A 211 1.80 -10.45 -14.51
C GLY A 211 2.19 -9.04 -14.07
N SER A 212 3.35 -8.89 -13.44
CA SER A 212 3.82 -7.57 -12.99
C SER A 212 4.66 -6.87 -14.06
N ILE A 213 4.43 -5.57 -14.26
CA ILE A 213 5.12 -4.75 -15.26
C ILE A 213 5.85 -3.61 -14.55
N ALA A 214 7.18 -3.67 -14.50
CA ALA A 214 8.02 -2.62 -13.92
C ALA A 214 8.04 -1.35 -14.80
N PRO A 215 8.31 -0.16 -14.23
CA PRO A 215 8.42 1.06 -15.01
C PRO A 215 9.44 0.94 -16.15
N GLY A 216 9.08 1.44 -17.33
CA GLY A 216 9.83 1.33 -18.58
C GLY A 216 9.71 -0.02 -19.32
N GLN A 217 9.05 -1.03 -18.73
CA GLN A 217 8.89 -2.35 -19.36
C GLN A 217 7.63 -2.43 -20.21
N VAL A 218 7.65 -3.37 -21.16
CA VAL A 218 6.51 -3.75 -21.99
C VAL A 218 6.32 -5.25 -21.84
N VAL A 219 5.07 -5.68 -21.59
CA VAL A 219 4.68 -7.08 -21.68
C VAL A 219 3.72 -7.23 -22.85
N SER A 220 3.94 -8.24 -23.68
CA SER A 220 3.09 -8.54 -24.82
C SER A 220 2.56 -9.96 -24.77
N ARG A 221 1.35 -10.15 -25.28
CA ARG A 221 0.66 -11.43 -25.28
C ARG A 221 -0.22 -11.60 -26.52
N TYR A 222 -0.23 -12.80 -27.06
CA TYR A 222 -1.18 -13.19 -28.10
C TYR A 222 -2.51 -13.62 -27.46
N MET A 223 -3.60 -13.12 -28.01
CA MET A 223 -4.97 -13.36 -27.54
C MET A 223 -5.81 -13.83 -28.73
N ASN A 224 -6.57 -14.89 -28.55
CA ASN A 224 -7.30 -15.55 -29.62
C ASN A 224 -8.80 -15.35 -29.49
N PHE A 225 -9.41 -15.02 -30.63
CA PHE A 225 -10.84 -14.76 -30.71
C PHE A 225 -11.48 -15.54 -31.85
N THR A 226 -12.72 -15.95 -31.63
CA THR A 226 -13.59 -16.60 -32.63
C THR A 226 -14.87 -15.81 -32.79
N VAL A 227 -15.53 -15.99 -33.93
CA VAL A 227 -16.80 -15.32 -34.24
C VAL A 227 -17.92 -16.35 -34.35
N SER A 228 -19.05 -16.07 -33.73
CA SER A 228 -20.23 -16.92 -33.75
C SER A 228 -20.88 -17.04 -35.14
N GLY A 229 -21.72 -18.06 -35.32
CA GLY A 229 -22.53 -18.22 -36.52
C GLY A 229 -21.68 -18.39 -37.79
N ALA A 230 -22.00 -17.64 -38.83
CA ALA A 230 -21.31 -17.70 -40.12
C ALA A 230 -20.01 -16.86 -40.18
N GLY A 231 -19.67 -16.13 -39.10
CA GLY A 231 -18.60 -15.14 -39.07
C GLY A 231 -19.07 -13.72 -39.41
N LEU A 232 -18.15 -12.74 -39.31
CA LEU A 232 -18.41 -11.34 -39.66
C LEU A 232 -18.41 -11.19 -41.20
N PRO A 233 -19.52 -10.74 -41.81
CA PRO A 233 -19.53 -10.39 -43.23
C PRO A 233 -18.77 -9.09 -43.50
N PRO A 234 -18.30 -8.82 -44.74
CA PRO A 234 -17.69 -7.55 -45.11
C PRO A 234 -18.56 -6.30 -44.87
N SER A 235 -19.88 -6.48 -44.73
CA SER A 235 -20.82 -5.39 -44.38
C SER A 235 -20.86 -5.05 -42.88
N ASP A 236 -20.28 -5.90 -42.03
CA ASP A 236 -20.16 -5.63 -40.60
C ASP A 236 -19.00 -4.66 -40.36
N GLN A 237 -19.23 -3.59 -39.63
CA GLN A 237 -18.21 -2.56 -39.38
C GLN A 237 -16.95 -3.13 -38.73
N ARG A 238 -17.09 -4.12 -37.86
CA ARG A 238 -15.97 -4.78 -37.16
C ARG A 238 -15.03 -5.49 -38.14
N TYR A 239 -15.55 -5.95 -39.28
CA TYR A 239 -14.75 -6.58 -40.33
C TYR A 239 -13.66 -5.63 -40.84
N GLY A 240 -14.05 -4.39 -41.17
CA GLY A 240 -13.12 -3.36 -41.65
C GLY A 240 -12.07 -2.97 -40.60
N VAL A 241 -12.47 -2.91 -39.33
CA VAL A 241 -11.55 -2.62 -38.20
C VAL A 241 -10.46 -3.69 -38.08
N ILE A 242 -10.86 -4.96 -38.06
CA ILE A 242 -9.94 -6.10 -37.93
C ILE A 242 -8.97 -6.15 -39.11
N GLN A 243 -9.47 -5.95 -40.34
CA GLN A 243 -8.61 -5.89 -41.53
C GLN A 243 -7.65 -4.70 -41.51
N ASN A 244 -8.15 -3.52 -41.14
CA ASN A 244 -7.32 -2.32 -41.07
C ASN A 244 -6.18 -2.47 -40.07
N SER A 245 -6.43 -3.12 -38.94
CA SER A 245 -5.39 -3.44 -37.97
C SER A 245 -4.31 -4.34 -38.55
N GLN A 246 -4.69 -5.42 -39.23
CA GLN A 246 -3.71 -6.33 -39.82
C GLN A 246 -2.89 -5.68 -40.94
N LEU A 247 -3.53 -4.86 -41.78
CA LEU A 247 -2.91 -4.27 -42.96
C LEU A 247 -2.05 -3.05 -42.62
N ASN A 248 -2.49 -2.23 -41.66
CA ASN A 248 -1.92 -0.91 -41.40
C ASN A 248 -1.39 -0.73 -39.97
N ASN A 249 -1.31 -1.81 -39.17
CA ASN A 249 -0.97 -1.76 -37.74
C ASN A 249 -1.84 -0.76 -36.96
N ALA A 250 -3.11 -0.63 -37.34
CA ALA A 250 -4.05 0.16 -36.58
C ALA A 250 -4.35 -0.53 -35.23
N ASP A 251 -4.25 0.21 -34.13
CA ASP A 251 -4.55 -0.31 -32.81
C ASP A 251 -6.06 -0.53 -32.65
N ILE A 252 -6.48 -1.79 -32.48
CA ILE A 252 -7.90 -2.14 -32.29
C ILE A 252 -8.40 -1.79 -30.90
N PHE A 253 -7.50 -1.56 -29.94
CA PHE A 253 -7.84 -1.15 -28.59
C PHE A 253 -7.97 0.36 -28.47
N MET A 254 -7.55 1.15 -29.47
CA MET A 254 -7.45 2.61 -29.36
C MET A 254 -8.77 3.31 -28.98
N ASN A 255 -9.92 2.71 -29.29
CA ASN A 255 -11.23 3.27 -28.99
C ASN A 255 -11.65 3.02 -27.53
N ARG A 256 -10.81 3.46 -26.58
CA ARG A 256 -10.98 3.34 -25.13
C ARG A 256 -11.71 4.56 -24.56
N THR A 257 -12.82 4.33 -23.87
CA THR A 257 -13.43 5.33 -22.98
C THR A 257 -12.77 5.29 -21.60
N THR A 258 -12.88 6.40 -20.85
CA THR A 258 -12.30 6.56 -19.52
C THR A 258 -13.11 5.81 -18.47
N SER A 259 -13.27 4.49 -18.59
CA SER A 259 -14.13 3.71 -17.71
C SER A 259 -13.41 3.15 -16.50
N LEU A 260 -13.51 3.85 -15.35
CA LEU A 260 -12.93 3.46 -14.04
C LEU A 260 -13.26 2.05 -13.54
N LYS A 261 -14.22 1.36 -14.17
CA LYS A 261 -14.61 -0.03 -13.91
C LYS A 261 -15.18 -0.64 -15.19
N VAL A 262 -15.33 -1.97 -15.21
CA VAL A 262 -15.84 -2.71 -16.37
C VAL A 262 -17.33 -2.41 -16.58
N SER A 263 -17.65 -1.63 -17.62
CA SER A 263 -19.03 -1.22 -17.95
C SER A 263 -19.98 -2.40 -18.12
N ASP A 264 -21.24 -2.24 -17.75
CA ASP A 264 -22.31 -3.24 -17.82
C ASP A 264 -22.78 -3.59 -19.25
N TRP A 265 -22.11 -3.04 -20.27
CA TRP A 265 -22.38 -3.28 -21.69
C TRP A 265 -21.23 -4.08 -22.32
N MET A 266 -21.55 -4.89 -23.33
CA MET A 266 -20.54 -5.39 -24.25
C MET A 266 -20.28 -4.34 -25.32
N ASP A 267 -19.02 -4.03 -25.54
CA ASP A 267 -18.64 -3.04 -26.52
C ASP A 267 -18.49 -3.62 -27.92
N SER A 268 -18.45 -2.76 -28.94
CA SER A 268 -18.23 -3.17 -30.32
C SER A 268 -16.91 -2.64 -30.86
N LEU A 269 -16.20 -3.43 -31.67
CA LEU A 269 -14.99 -2.94 -32.36
C LEU A 269 -15.39 -1.86 -33.38
N TYR A 270 -14.86 -0.66 -33.19
CA TYR A 270 -15.10 0.50 -34.06
C TYR A 270 -13.77 1.03 -34.61
N THR A 271 -13.87 1.69 -35.77
CA THR A 271 -12.73 2.40 -36.36
C THR A 271 -12.40 3.61 -35.51
N ASP A 272 -11.14 3.74 -35.12
CA ASP A 272 -10.65 4.96 -34.49
C ASP A 272 -10.83 6.16 -35.45
N THR A 273 -11.44 7.23 -34.93
CA THR A 273 -11.60 8.49 -35.66
C THR A 273 -10.78 9.63 -35.06
N GLY A 274 -10.03 9.38 -33.98
CA GLY A 274 -9.27 10.38 -33.25
C GLY A 274 -10.13 11.41 -32.48
N PHE A 275 -11.45 11.20 -32.42
CA PHE A 275 -12.38 12.07 -31.71
C PHE A 275 -13.06 11.35 -30.55
N PRO A 276 -13.29 12.05 -29.42
CA PRO A 276 -14.05 11.50 -28.30
C PRO A 276 -15.52 11.33 -28.71
N TYR A 277 -16.07 10.12 -28.53
CA TYR A 277 -17.49 9.91 -28.72
C TYR A 277 -18.25 10.42 -27.50
N PHE A 278 -19.19 11.34 -27.73
CA PHE A 278 -20.23 11.68 -26.76
C PHE A 278 -21.16 10.47 -26.59
N ASP A 279 -20.94 9.63 -25.58
CA ASP A 279 -21.86 8.70 -24.86
C ASP A 279 -22.92 7.89 -25.65
N LEU A 280 -22.89 7.94 -26.98
CA LEU A 280 -23.84 7.35 -27.91
C LEU A 280 -23.12 6.38 -28.86
N GLY A 281 -21.78 6.35 -28.83
CA GLY A 281 -20.94 5.40 -29.56
C GLY A 281 -20.34 4.40 -28.57
N LYS A 282 -20.93 3.21 -28.50
CA LYS A 282 -20.53 2.07 -27.65
C LYS A 282 -19.26 1.41 -28.19
N GLY A 283 -18.14 2.11 -27.98
CA GLY A 283 -16.80 1.80 -28.52
C GLY A 283 -16.07 0.73 -27.72
N SER A 284 -15.36 -0.17 -28.42
CA SER A 284 -14.58 -1.27 -27.84
C SER A 284 -13.55 -0.83 -26.80
N ASP A 285 -13.89 -1.00 -25.53
CA ASP A 285 -12.96 -0.74 -24.44
C ASP A 285 -12.16 -2.00 -24.08
N VAL A 286 -10.86 -1.82 -23.92
CA VAL A 286 -10.07 -2.65 -23.01
C VAL A 286 -9.73 -1.81 -21.79
N SER A 287 -9.83 -2.41 -20.62
CA SER A 287 -9.39 -1.80 -19.37
C SER A 287 -8.21 -2.59 -18.82
N VAL A 288 -7.25 -1.90 -18.23
CA VAL A 288 -6.08 -2.53 -17.61
C VAL A 288 -6.10 -2.24 -16.11
N PHE A 289 -6.23 -3.28 -15.29
CA PHE A 289 -6.27 -3.16 -13.83
C PHE A 289 -5.03 -3.78 -13.21
N HIS A 290 -4.61 -3.25 -12.06
CA HIS A 290 -3.46 -3.76 -11.33
C HIS A 290 -3.55 -3.42 -9.84
N ASN A 291 -2.64 -3.99 -9.06
CA ASN A 291 -2.36 -3.53 -7.70
C ASN A 291 -1.10 -2.64 -7.71
N MET A 292 -1.01 -1.77 -6.71
CA MET A 292 0.25 -1.08 -6.44
C MET A 292 1.29 -2.12 -5.98
N SER A 293 2.57 -1.78 -6.09
CA SER A 293 3.58 -2.41 -5.22
C SER A 293 3.06 -2.33 -3.79
N GLU A 294 3.08 -3.44 -3.06
CA GLU A 294 3.12 -3.35 -1.60
C GLU A 294 4.32 -2.44 -1.31
N GLN A 295 4.06 -1.30 -0.66
CA GLN A 295 5.16 -0.55 -0.07
C GLN A 295 5.81 -1.52 0.92
N PRO A 296 7.15 -1.55 1.03
CA PRO A 296 7.75 -2.25 2.16
C PRO A 296 7.03 -1.76 3.40
N VAL A 297 6.56 -2.70 4.24
CA VAL A 297 6.00 -2.35 5.53
C VAL A 297 7.06 -1.49 6.20
N GLN A 298 6.75 -0.21 6.37
CA GLN A 298 7.66 0.69 7.06
C GLN A 298 7.80 0.15 8.47
N GLN A 299 9.03 0.10 8.94
CA GLN A 299 9.34 -0.39 10.26
C GLN A 299 9.89 0.77 11.04
N ASP A 300 9.46 0.86 12.27
CA ASP A 300 10.02 1.75 13.27
C ASP A 300 10.97 0.92 14.13
N TRP A 301 12.13 1.49 14.46
CA TRP A 301 13.20 0.85 15.23
C TRP A 301 13.74 1.83 16.26
N GLY A 302 14.09 1.35 17.45
CA GLY A 302 14.76 2.20 18.43
C GLY A 302 16.19 2.60 18.04
N ASP A 303 16.81 3.37 18.91
CA ASP A 303 18.06 4.08 18.63
C ASP A 303 19.03 4.14 19.84
N ALA A 304 18.75 3.39 20.92
CA ALA A 304 19.66 3.28 22.06
C ALA A 304 21.04 2.70 21.65
N PRO A 305 22.12 2.93 22.41
CA PRO A 305 23.46 2.46 22.04
C PRO A 305 23.58 0.93 21.83
N ASP A 306 23.92 0.52 20.61
CA ASP A 306 24.27 -0.86 20.24
C ASP A 306 25.79 -1.13 20.43
N PRO A 307 26.23 -2.36 20.77
CA PRO A 307 25.48 -3.61 20.94
C PRO A 307 25.09 -3.94 22.38
N THR A 308 25.30 -3.01 23.31
CA THR A 308 24.91 -3.24 24.70
C THR A 308 23.39 -3.31 24.81
N TYR A 309 22.70 -2.30 24.28
CA TYR A 309 21.26 -2.37 24.06
C TYR A 309 20.98 -3.02 22.70
N PRO A 310 20.01 -3.94 22.60
CA PRO A 310 19.63 -4.54 21.32
C PRO A 310 18.87 -3.51 20.51
N THR A 311 19.53 -2.87 19.55
CA THR A 311 18.95 -1.80 18.72
C THR A 311 19.00 -2.19 17.25
N LEU A 312 20.14 -2.69 16.77
CA LEU A 312 20.24 -3.20 15.41
C LEU A 312 19.57 -4.56 15.23
N ALA A 313 19.11 -4.86 14.02
CA ALA A 313 18.62 -6.18 13.61
C ALA A 313 19.63 -7.29 13.94
N ALA A 314 20.92 -7.01 13.76
CA ALA A 314 22.01 -7.94 14.07
C ALA A 314 22.11 -8.31 15.56
N SER A 315 21.67 -7.42 16.44
CA SER A 315 21.64 -7.58 17.90
C SER A 315 20.28 -8.07 18.41
N GLY A 316 19.30 -8.28 17.53
CA GLY A 316 17.94 -8.65 17.89
C GLY A 316 17.10 -7.46 18.38
N GLY A 317 17.33 -6.28 17.79
CA GLY A 317 16.65 -5.03 18.11
C GLY A 317 15.13 -5.11 18.10
N ALA A 318 14.51 -4.24 18.90
CA ALA A 318 13.07 -4.04 18.84
C ALA A 318 12.73 -3.31 17.54
N PHE A 319 11.69 -3.79 16.85
CA PHE A 319 11.13 -3.10 15.70
C PHE A 319 9.63 -3.34 15.62
N HIS A 320 8.90 -2.38 15.08
CA HIS A 320 7.46 -2.46 14.92
C HIS A 320 7.10 -2.15 13.47
N ASN A 321 6.07 -2.80 12.94
CA ASN A 321 5.55 -2.39 11.64
C ASN A 321 4.66 -1.15 11.83
N ILE A 322 4.87 -0.12 11.04
CA ILE A 322 4.11 1.12 11.18
C ILE A 322 2.67 0.91 10.71
N VAL A 323 1.72 1.29 11.56
CA VAL A 323 0.28 1.25 11.27
C VAL A 323 -0.32 2.60 11.58
N ALA A 324 -0.77 3.29 10.53
CA ALA A 324 -1.29 4.65 10.62
C ALA A 324 -2.26 4.85 11.80
N GLY A 325 -1.88 5.76 12.70
CA GLY A 325 -2.68 6.16 13.86
C GLY A 325 -2.47 5.30 15.11
N LEU A 326 -1.36 4.55 15.18
CA LEU A 326 -0.91 3.83 16.37
C LEU A 326 0.54 4.25 16.70
N CYS A 327 0.66 5.40 17.34
CA CYS A 327 1.96 6.00 17.67
C CYS A 327 2.02 6.45 19.13
N LEU A 328 3.21 6.50 19.70
CA LEU A 328 3.54 7.38 20.80
C LEU A 328 3.58 8.81 20.22
N GLY A 329 3.17 9.78 21.03
CA GLY A 329 3.27 11.16 20.57
C GLY A 329 2.39 11.52 19.37
N THR A 330 2.94 12.21 18.38
CA THR A 330 2.20 12.72 17.21
C THR A 330 2.70 12.27 15.84
N ILE A 331 3.90 11.73 15.72
CA ILE A 331 4.55 11.39 14.45
C ILE A 331 5.19 10.00 14.60
N GLU A 332 5.29 9.27 13.49
CA GLU A 332 6.03 8.00 13.36
C GLU A 332 7.06 8.25 12.25
N ASP A 333 8.32 7.91 12.44
CA ASP A 333 9.29 7.79 11.36
C ASP A 333 9.67 6.33 11.06
N ALA A 334 10.46 6.10 10.00
CA ALA A 334 10.49 4.80 9.33
C ALA A 334 11.90 4.43 8.86
N GLU A 335 12.47 3.43 9.52
CA GLU A 335 13.88 3.06 9.41
C GLU A 335 14.02 1.67 8.78
N PRO A 336 15.03 1.46 7.92
CA PRO A 336 15.35 0.15 7.41
C PRO A 336 16.05 -0.76 8.45
N ASP A 337 16.60 -0.20 9.53
CA ASP A 337 17.27 -0.85 10.66
C ASP A 337 17.46 0.20 11.79
N GLY A 338 17.73 -0.22 13.02
CA GLY A 338 17.89 0.71 14.17
C GLY A 338 19.00 1.75 13.98
N GLN A 339 18.87 2.91 14.63
CA GLN A 339 19.76 4.06 14.48
C GLN A 339 20.58 4.35 15.74
N PRO A 340 21.46 3.45 16.22
CA PRO A 340 22.10 3.61 17.52
C PRO A 340 22.90 4.93 17.67
N ASP A 341 22.51 5.77 18.62
CA ASP A 341 23.18 7.02 18.99
C ASP A 341 23.63 7.01 20.47
N PRO A 342 24.78 7.61 20.84
CA PRO A 342 25.22 7.71 22.23
C PRO A 342 24.23 8.41 23.19
N ASN A 343 23.26 9.15 22.67
CA ASN A 343 22.26 9.86 23.46
C ASN A 343 20.83 9.42 23.17
N ALA A 344 20.60 8.39 22.32
CA ALA A 344 19.28 8.06 21.79
C ALA A 344 18.65 9.31 21.12
N LEU A 345 19.23 9.70 19.97
CA LEU A 345 18.78 10.80 19.11
C LEU A 345 19.01 10.44 17.61
N GLY A 346 19.01 9.16 17.26
CA GLY A 346 19.55 8.66 15.99
C GLY A 346 18.57 8.72 14.82
N ASP A 347 17.35 8.28 15.07
CA ASP A 347 16.12 8.43 14.26
C ASP A 347 15.66 9.89 14.21
N ASP A 348 15.71 10.57 15.36
CA ASP A 348 15.53 12.00 15.58
C ASP A 348 16.33 12.91 14.58
N ASN A 349 17.50 12.41 14.15
CA ASN A 349 18.41 13.08 13.20
C ASN A 349 18.43 12.46 11.79
N ASN A 350 17.54 11.51 11.47
CA ASN A 350 17.54 10.79 10.20
C ASN A 350 16.13 10.59 9.59
N PRO A 351 15.66 11.52 8.74
CA PRO A 351 16.47 12.53 8.09
C PRO A 351 16.80 13.70 9.04
N PRO A 352 17.86 14.49 8.79
CA PRO A 352 18.26 15.63 9.65
C PRO A 352 17.23 16.79 9.77
N THR A 353 16.07 16.62 9.16
CA THR A 353 14.90 17.51 9.22
C THR A 353 13.61 16.71 9.44
N GLY A 354 13.73 15.46 9.89
CA GLY A 354 12.63 14.64 10.38
C GLY A 354 12.01 15.31 11.61
N PRO A 355 10.73 15.08 11.86
CA PRO A 355 10.12 15.51 13.12
C PRO A 355 10.65 14.61 14.25
N ASP A 356 11.14 15.23 15.32
CA ASP A 356 11.37 14.62 16.66
C ASP A 356 10.08 13.90 17.06
N ASP A 357 10.15 12.57 17.15
CA ASP A 357 9.04 11.68 17.45
C ASP A 357 9.12 11.04 18.85
N GLU A 358 10.18 11.31 19.62
CA GLU A 358 10.26 11.08 21.07
C GLU A 358 9.40 12.07 21.89
N ASP A 359 8.26 12.50 21.36
CA ASP A 359 7.32 13.42 21.99
C ASP A 359 6.21 12.69 22.80
N GLY A 360 6.28 11.36 22.84
CA GLY A 360 5.34 10.49 23.55
C GLY A 360 5.46 10.50 25.06
N ILE A 361 6.67 10.66 25.62
CA ILE A 361 6.93 10.44 27.05
C ILE A 361 7.23 11.74 27.80
N ILE A 362 6.42 12.03 28.83
CA ILE A 362 6.64 13.16 29.75
C ILE A 362 6.99 12.64 31.14
N TRP A 363 8.21 12.91 31.58
CA TRP A 363 8.69 12.64 32.94
C TRP A 363 8.17 13.68 33.94
N ASN A 364 7.23 13.27 34.81
CA ASN A 364 6.62 14.18 35.80
C ASN A 364 7.37 14.24 37.13
N SER A 365 8.26 13.29 37.39
CA SER A 365 9.08 13.24 38.60
C SER A 365 10.44 12.58 38.35
N PRO A 366 11.46 12.88 39.17
CA PRO A 366 12.79 12.31 38.99
C PRO A 366 12.83 10.82 39.35
N LEU A 367 13.77 10.10 38.73
CA LEU A 367 14.12 8.73 39.08
C LEU A 367 15.07 8.74 40.28
N ILE A 368 14.55 8.46 41.47
CA ILE A 368 15.34 8.40 42.71
C ILE A 368 15.25 6.99 43.29
N PRO A 369 16.38 6.30 43.57
CA PRO A 369 16.38 4.96 44.16
C PRO A 369 15.49 4.87 45.41
N GLY A 370 14.56 3.91 45.41
CA GLY A 370 13.59 3.70 46.49
C GLY A 370 12.42 4.67 46.52
N GLY A 371 12.36 5.62 45.59
CA GLY A 371 11.28 6.58 45.42
C GLY A 371 10.19 6.11 44.45
N SER A 372 9.11 6.89 44.38
CA SER A 372 8.06 6.74 43.37
C SER A 372 8.34 7.68 42.21
N ALA A 373 8.24 7.17 40.98
CA ALA A 373 8.34 7.94 39.75
C ALA A 373 7.00 7.98 39.01
N GLN A 374 6.76 9.04 38.25
CA GLN A 374 5.54 9.24 37.46
C GLN A 374 5.87 9.70 36.05
N ILE A 375 5.21 9.09 35.07
CA ILE A 375 5.26 9.49 33.66
C ILE A 375 3.85 9.75 33.12
N THR A 376 3.75 10.61 32.10
CA THR A 376 2.57 10.74 31.25
C THR A 376 2.97 10.29 29.86
N VAL A 377 2.21 9.36 29.30
CA VAL A 377 2.40 8.84 27.94
C VAL A 377 1.31 9.38 27.07
N ASN A 378 1.67 10.20 26.10
CA ASN A 378 0.79 10.61 25.02
C ASN A 378 0.89 9.58 23.92
N CYS A 379 -0.24 9.07 23.46
CA CYS A 379 -0.25 8.13 22.33
C CYS A 379 -1.52 8.32 21.49
N THR A 380 -1.40 8.04 20.20
CA THR A 380 -2.54 7.89 19.29
C THR A 380 -2.91 6.41 19.21
N VAL A 381 -4.20 6.10 19.33
CA VAL A 381 -4.70 4.72 19.20
C VAL A 381 -5.92 4.71 18.27
N PRO A 382 -5.99 3.80 17.28
CA PRO A 382 -7.10 3.74 16.34
C PRO A 382 -8.44 3.52 17.05
N VAL A 383 -9.50 4.15 16.54
CA VAL A 383 -10.84 4.06 17.13
C VAL A 383 -11.30 2.59 17.14
N GLY A 384 -11.61 2.09 18.34
CA GLY A 384 -12.08 0.71 18.54
C GLY A 384 -10.97 -0.34 18.68
N ALA A 385 -9.70 0.06 18.62
CA ALA A 385 -8.56 -0.79 18.94
C ALA A 385 -8.25 -0.79 20.45
N SER A 386 -7.47 -1.78 20.90
CA SER A 386 -6.82 -1.78 22.21
C SER A 386 -5.31 -1.84 21.97
N ALA A 387 -4.56 -1.02 22.70
CA ALA A 387 -3.12 -0.97 22.62
C ALA A 387 -2.50 -1.13 24.01
N TYR A 388 -1.29 -1.66 24.02
CA TYR A 388 -0.53 -2.02 25.20
C TYR A 388 0.83 -1.33 25.14
N LEU A 389 1.21 -0.73 26.26
CA LEU A 389 2.52 -0.16 26.46
C LEU A 389 3.38 -1.10 27.31
N ASN A 390 4.56 -1.43 26.82
CA ASN A 390 5.61 -2.09 27.58
C ASN A 390 6.79 -1.12 27.70
N ALA A 391 7.41 -1.05 28.88
CA ALA A 391 8.51 -0.12 29.11
C ALA A 391 9.57 -0.66 30.07
N TRP A 392 10.83 -0.31 29.83
CA TRP A 392 12.00 -0.72 30.60
C TRP A 392 12.91 0.47 30.92
N ILE A 393 13.65 0.37 32.03
CA ILE A 393 14.73 1.28 32.40
C ILE A 393 15.91 0.42 32.86
N ASP A 394 17.11 0.65 32.33
CA ASP A 394 18.33 -0.02 32.79
C ASP A 394 18.77 0.60 34.13
N TYR A 395 18.21 0.08 35.23
CA TYR A 395 18.52 0.54 36.58
C TYR A 395 19.91 0.10 37.05
N GLY A 396 20.46 -0.95 36.45
CA GLY A 396 21.82 -1.44 36.73
C GLY A 396 22.91 -0.56 36.14
N ILE A 397 22.59 0.24 35.11
CA ILE A 397 23.56 0.95 34.26
C ILE A 397 24.63 -0.02 33.76
N ASP A 398 24.19 -1.20 33.31
CA ASP A 398 25.06 -2.25 32.77
C ASP A 398 24.94 -2.42 31.25
N GLY A 399 24.13 -1.56 30.61
CA GLY A 399 23.89 -1.59 29.19
C GLY A 399 22.85 -2.63 28.80
N SER A 400 21.87 -2.95 29.65
CA SER A 400 20.87 -3.98 29.38
C SER A 400 19.53 -3.73 30.09
N TRP A 401 18.45 -4.24 29.49
CA TRP A 401 17.11 -4.30 30.14
C TRP A 401 16.72 -5.72 30.58
N ALA A 402 17.71 -6.62 30.65
CA ALA A 402 17.47 -8.03 30.95
C ALA A 402 17.31 -8.32 32.44
N GLN A 403 17.55 -7.35 33.32
CA GLN A 403 17.58 -7.58 34.76
C GLN A 403 16.16 -7.61 35.33
N THR A 404 16.00 -8.38 36.40
CA THR A 404 14.72 -8.39 37.11
C THR A 404 14.50 -7.04 37.79
N GLY A 405 13.45 -6.33 37.37
CA GLY A 405 13.11 -5.00 37.88
C GLY A 405 13.30 -3.87 36.89
N ASP A 406 13.94 -4.12 35.74
CA ASP A 406 14.09 -3.13 34.67
C ASP A 406 12.77 -2.84 33.99
N GLN A 407 11.90 -3.84 33.84
CA GLN A 407 10.58 -3.65 33.26
C GLN A 407 9.67 -2.88 34.23
N ILE A 408 9.29 -1.67 33.86
CA ILE A 408 8.45 -0.77 34.66
C ILE A 408 6.97 -0.88 34.29
N LEU A 409 6.65 -1.28 33.06
CA LEU A 409 5.29 -1.50 32.57
C LEU A 409 5.23 -2.81 31.76
N THR A 410 4.20 -3.60 32.04
CA THR A 410 3.91 -4.86 31.34
C THR A 410 2.48 -4.83 30.84
N ASP A 411 2.33 -4.82 29.52
CA ASP A 411 1.05 -4.77 28.82
C ASP A 411 0.07 -3.73 29.42
N ALA A 412 0.59 -2.54 29.73
CA ALA A 412 -0.20 -1.48 30.31
C ALA A 412 -1.19 -0.98 29.27
N VAL A 413 -2.49 -1.14 29.53
CA VAL A 413 -3.54 -0.71 28.59
C VAL A 413 -3.52 0.82 28.48
N VAL A 414 -3.40 1.32 27.25
CA VAL A 414 -3.46 2.75 26.94
C VAL A 414 -4.71 3.09 26.13
N SER A 415 -5.12 4.35 26.21
CA SER A 415 -6.17 4.93 25.39
C SER A 415 -5.62 6.12 24.62
N ASN A 416 -6.26 6.47 23.50
CA ASN A 416 -5.90 7.65 22.72
C ASN A 416 -5.84 8.93 23.59
N GLY A 417 -4.71 9.64 23.55
CA GLY A 417 -4.41 10.80 24.39
C GLY A 417 -3.44 10.49 25.53
N ALA A 418 -3.54 11.26 26.62
CA ALA A 418 -2.61 11.19 27.74
C ALA A 418 -2.97 10.08 28.75
N ASN A 419 -1.98 9.24 29.09
CA ASN A 419 -2.08 8.13 30.03
C ASN A 419 -1.05 8.31 31.15
N ALA A 420 -1.48 8.40 32.41
CA ALA A 420 -0.57 8.60 33.54
C ALA A 420 -0.21 7.27 34.21
N PHE A 421 1.09 7.03 34.38
CA PHE A 421 1.61 5.84 35.05
C PHE A 421 2.49 6.20 36.25
N THR A 422 2.49 5.34 37.25
CA THR A 422 3.31 5.48 38.46
C THR A 422 3.98 4.16 38.76
N PHE A 423 5.27 4.19 39.03
CA PHE A 423 6.07 3.01 39.35
C PHE A 423 7.10 3.34 40.43
N ILE A 424 7.69 2.29 41.01
CA ILE A 424 8.70 2.41 42.05
C ILE A 424 10.07 2.21 41.43
N VAL A 425 10.99 3.13 41.70
CA VAL A 425 12.39 2.98 41.34
C VAL A 425 13.03 2.02 42.34
N PRO A 426 13.67 0.92 41.90
CA PRO A 426 14.33 -0.01 42.81
C PRO A 426 15.32 0.70 43.73
N ALA A 427 15.35 0.36 45.02
CA ALA A 427 16.32 0.92 45.96
C ALA A 427 17.77 0.53 45.64
N SER A 428 17.96 -0.51 44.83
CA SER A 428 19.24 -0.99 44.31
C SER A 428 19.68 -0.30 43.02
N ALA A 429 18.89 0.63 42.47
CA ALA A 429 19.22 1.32 41.24
C ALA A 429 20.53 2.12 41.39
N ASN A 430 21.39 2.04 40.38
CA ASN A 430 22.61 2.82 40.32
C ASN A 430 22.29 4.24 39.84
N SER A 431 22.94 5.24 40.42
CA SER A 431 22.77 6.63 39.99
C SER A 431 23.69 6.95 38.81
N GLY A 432 23.15 7.59 37.77
CA GLY A 432 23.89 7.93 36.56
C GLY A 432 22.95 8.08 35.35
N THR A 433 23.56 8.36 34.19
CA THR A 433 22.85 8.36 32.90
C THR A 433 22.70 6.92 32.41
N THR A 434 21.52 6.58 31.90
CA THR A 434 21.16 5.26 31.37
C THR A 434 20.04 5.43 30.33
N PHE A 435 19.48 4.34 29.83
CA PHE A 435 18.44 4.37 28.79
C PHE A 435 17.16 3.68 29.23
N ALA A 436 16.04 4.25 28.79
CA ALA A 436 14.72 3.66 28.85
C ALA A 436 14.27 3.25 27.44
N ARG A 437 13.39 2.25 27.35
CA ARG A 437 12.74 1.83 26.10
C ARG A 437 11.24 1.75 26.32
N PHE A 438 10.46 2.27 25.39
CA PHE A 438 9.01 2.20 25.33
C PHE A 438 8.59 1.46 24.07
N ARG A 439 7.58 0.60 24.18
CA ARG A 439 7.05 -0.16 23.06
C ARG A 439 5.53 -0.13 23.10
N LEU A 440 4.93 0.52 22.11
CA LEU A 440 3.48 0.58 21.92
C LEU A 440 3.06 -0.43 20.84
N SER A 441 2.07 -1.27 21.12
CA SER A 441 1.53 -2.21 20.12
C SER A 441 0.13 -2.68 20.47
N THR A 442 -0.62 -3.18 19.49
CA THR A 442 -1.83 -3.98 19.76
C THR A 442 -1.51 -5.40 20.23
N GLN A 443 -0.25 -5.84 20.06
CA GLN A 443 0.24 -7.14 20.50
C GLN A 443 0.70 -7.08 21.97
N PRO A 444 0.14 -7.93 22.87
CA PRO A 444 0.64 -8.06 24.23
C PRO A 444 1.86 -8.99 24.32
N GLY A 445 2.58 -8.94 25.44
CA GLY A 445 3.67 -9.86 25.78
C GLY A 445 4.98 -9.56 25.04
N LEU A 446 5.21 -8.30 24.67
CA LEU A 446 6.46 -7.88 24.04
C LEU A 446 7.62 -7.85 25.05
N GLY A 447 8.80 -8.29 24.61
CA GLY A 447 10.06 -8.12 25.34
C GLY A 447 10.74 -6.78 25.00
N TYR A 448 11.93 -6.51 25.54
CA TYR A 448 12.70 -5.30 25.20
C TYR A 448 13.34 -5.36 23.80
N GLY A 449 13.37 -6.52 23.13
CA GLY A 449 13.88 -6.71 21.77
C GLY A 449 12.94 -7.53 20.89
N GLY A 450 13.31 -7.74 19.63
CA GLY A 450 12.53 -8.49 18.64
C GLY A 450 11.31 -7.75 18.08
N GLY A 451 10.77 -8.26 16.98
CA GLY A 451 9.71 -7.61 16.20
C GLY A 451 8.30 -7.71 16.78
N ALA A 452 7.50 -6.67 16.55
CA ALA A 452 6.05 -6.64 16.78
C ALA A 452 5.27 -6.47 15.47
N GLN A 453 4.00 -6.91 15.47
CA GLN A 453 3.16 -6.84 14.28
C GLN A 453 2.75 -5.42 13.90
N ASP A 454 2.75 -4.50 14.86
CA ASP A 454 2.36 -3.10 14.71
C ASP A 454 2.87 -2.20 15.85
N GLY A 455 2.90 -0.89 15.61
CA GLY A 455 3.11 0.18 16.61
C GLY A 455 4.49 0.82 16.50
N GLU A 456 5.10 1.15 17.65
CA GLU A 456 6.29 2.01 17.71
C GLU A 456 7.23 1.64 18.89
N VAL A 457 8.50 2.03 18.79
CA VAL A 457 9.63 1.86 19.70
C VAL A 457 10.33 3.22 19.92
N GLU A 458 10.11 3.83 21.08
CA GLU A 458 10.90 5.01 21.49
C GLU A 458 11.98 4.58 22.49
N ASP A 459 13.19 5.08 22.31
CA ASP A 459 14.32 4.94 23.24
C ASP A 459 14.68 6.31 23.82
N GLU A 460 15.00 6.37 25.11
CA GLU A 460 15.12 7.65 25.82
C GLU A 460 16.33 7.67 26.76
N GLN A 461 17.17 8.69 26.66
CA GLN A 461 18.23 8.91 27.65
C GLN A 461 17.65 9.47 28.95
N VAL A 462 17.80 8.72 30.03
CA VAL A 462 17.30 9.09 31.37
C VAL A 462 18.42 9.21 32.39
N ILE A 463 18.16 9.97 33.46
CA ILE A 463 19.10 10.14 34.58
C ILE A 463 18.48 9.61 35.86
N ILE A 464 19.14 8.65 36.49
CA ILE A 464 18.85 8.19 37.84
C ILE A 464 19.62 9.08 38.81
N GLU A 465 18.91 9.86 39.61
CA GLU A 465 19.49 10.70 40.66
C GLU A 465 20.10 9.85 41.77
N ALA A 466 21.07 10.41 42.50
CA ALA A 466 21.60 9.72 43.68
C ALA A 466 20.55 9.63 44.78
N ALA A 467 20.63 8.55 45.57
CA ALA A 467 19.82 8.37 46.75
C ALA A 467 19.95 9.55 47.72
N ARG A 468 18.86 9.84 48.44
CA ARG A 468 18.76 10.93 49.40
C ARG A 468 18.74 10.36 50.81
N ASP A 469 19.58 10.90 51.68
CA ASP A 469 19.60 10.62 53.12
C ASP A 469 18.71 11.64 53.83
N PHE A 470 17.64 11.16 54.46
CA PHE A 470 16.68 11.98 55.18
C PHE A 470 16.92 11.88 56.70
N GLY A 471 16.58 12.94 57.43
CA GLY A 471 16.66 12.93 58.89
C GLY A 471 15.85 11.80 59.53
N ASP A 472 16.35 11.24 60.63
CA ASP A 472 15.79 10.06 61.33
C ASP A 472 14.72 10.41 62.39
N ALA A 473 14.31 11.68 62.48
CA ALA A 473 13.25 12.10 63.39
C ALA A 473 11.87 11.60 62.94
N ARG A 474 10.94 11.46 63.89
CA ARG A 474 9.56 11.02 63.62
C ARG A 474 8.86 12.00 62.67
N ASP A 475 8.43 11.48 61.51
CA ASP A 475 7.75 12.26 60.48
C ASP A 475 6.39 12.81 60.95
N GLY A 476 6.08 14.05 60.58
CA GLY A 476 4.76 14.65 60.76
C GLY A 476 4.69 16.12 60.32
N VAL A 477 3.66 16.47 59.55
CA VAL A 477 3.42 17.84 59.03
C VAL A 477 2.74 18.80 60.02
N ALA A 478 2.28 18.30 61.17
CA ALA A 478 1.62 19.10 62.21
C ALA A 478 2.42 19.05 63.51
N ALA A 479 2.62 20.21 64.15
CA ALA A 479 3.38 20.31 65.40
C ALA A 479 2.79 19.36 66.47
N PRO A 480 3.63 18.54 67.16
CA PRO A 480 5.10 18.60 67.21
C PRO A 480 5.81 17.59 66.27
N GLY A 481 5.43 17.51 64.99
CA GLY A 481 6.11 16.69 63.98
C GLY A 481 7.28 17.39 63.28
N TYR A 482 8.22 16.61 62.75
CA TYR A 482 9.30 17.07 61.88
C TYR A 482 9.06 16.56 60.46
N PRO A 483 9.22 17.37 59.41
CA PRO A 483 9.18 16.86 58.04
C PRO A 483 10.48 16.08 57.79
N THR A 484 10.40 14.76 57.74
CA THR A 484 11.55 13.88 57.51
C THR A 484 11.37 12.95 56.31
N LEU A 485 10.20 12.93 55.69
CA LEU A 485 9.98 12.22 54.42
C LEU A 485 9.99 13.17 53.22
N LEU A 486 10.30 12.63 52.03
CA LEU A 486 10.25 13.36 50.76
C LEU A 486 8.88 13.98 50.50
N VAL A 487 7.79 13.26 50.79
CA VAL A 487 6.40 13.72 50.62
C VAL A 487 6.06 14.96 51.44
N ASN A 488 6.82 15.22 52.51
CA ASN A 488 6.65 16.35 53.41
C ASN A 488 7.75 17.42 53.24
N ASN A 489 8.53 17.35 52.16
CA ASN A 489 9.68 18.22 51.90
C ASN A 489 10.69 18.23 53.06
N GLY A 490 10.95 17.05 53.64
CA GLY A 490 11.91 16.91 54.73
C GLY A 490 13.34 17.22 54.32
N ALA A 491 14.17 17.66 55.27
CA ALA A 491 15.57 17.95 55.02
C ALA A 491 16.33 16.67 54.62
N TRP A 492 17.16 16.77 53.58
CA TRP A 492 17.95 15.66 53.08
C TRP A 492 19.33 16.08 52.62
N HIS A 493 20.25 15.12 52.56
CA HIS A 493 21.54 15.23 51.89
C HIS A 493 21.64 14.22 50.74
N LYS A 494 22.42 14.57 49.71
CA LYS A 494 22.78 13.62 48.66
C LYS A 494 23.72 12.57 49.25
N ILE A 495 23.39 11.29 49.10
CA ILE A 495 24.31 10.21 49.47
C ILE A 495 25.42 10.17 48.42
N LEU A 496 26.66 10.35 48.85
CA LEU A 496 27.84 10.20 48.01
C LEU A 496 28.46 8.82 48.25
N PRO A 497 28.93 8.12 47.20
CA PRO A 497 29.61 6.85 47.37
C PRO A 497 30.82 6.98 48.31
N GLY A 498 30.82 6.21 49.41
CA GLY A 498 31.97 6.12 50.34
C GLY A 498 31.90 6.96 51.62
N PHE A 499 30.74 7.55 51.95
CA PHE A 499 30.51 8.27 53.21
C PHE A 499 29.35 7.70 54.00
#